data_AF-A0A8H7CK36-F1
#
_entry.id   AF-A0A8H7CK36-F1
#
_cell.length_a   1.000
_cell.length_b   1.000
_cell.length_c   1.000
_cell.angle_alpha   90.00
_cell.angle_beta   90.00
_cell.angle_gamma   90.00
#
_symmetry.space_group_name_H-M   'P 1'
#
loop_
_entity.id
_entity.type
_entity.pdbx_description
1 polymer ?
#
loop_
_entity_poly.entity_id
_entity_poly.type
_entity_poly.pdbx_seq_one_letter_code
_entity_poly.pdbx_strand_id
1 'polypeptide(L)'
;MLQELSHMDRITQLQDDIQLVTIMSSTIAYLTSRANFVQVQRRDTDHEAAQSREVRYAGANKKELVTDLIVKAKQVEYLIKSLPEPEPEKQILDEMTVANEEYIQAVAPSKYMHAQITGVLRLMFEETETALAEKPPSLSGR
;
A
#
# COMPACT_ATOMS: atom_id res chain seq x y z
N MET A 1 13.53 -2.68 -2.03
CA MET A 1 12.51 -2.82 -0.96
C MET A 1 12.11 -1.46 -0.33
N LEU A 2 12.01 -0.37 -1.10
CA LEU A 2 11.54 0.94 -0.59
C LEU A 2 10.46 1.59 -1.48
N GLN A 3 10.04 0.92 -2.56
CA GLN A 3 8.99 1.42 -3.45
C GLN A 3 7.57 1.04 -3.00
N GLU A 4 7.41 0.16 -2.00
CA GLU A 4 6.11 -0.29 -1.50
C GLU A 4 5.45 0.67 -0.49
N LEU A 5 6.15 1.70 0.00
CA LEU A 5 5.64 2.63 1.02
C LEU A 5 5.26 4.02 0.49
N SER A 6 5.56 4.34 -0.77
CA SER A 6 5.31 5.67 -1.35
C SER A 6 4.15 5.71 -2.35
N HIS A 7 3.58 4.56 -2.71
CA HIS A 7 2.44 4.48 -3.61
C HIS A 7 1.21 4.18 -2.76
N MET A 8 0.25 5.09 -2.71
CA MET A 8 -1.08 4.78 -2.18
C MET A 8 -1.53 3.46 -2.82
N ASP A 9 -1.97 2.49 -2.02
CA ASP A 9 -2.40 1.19 -2.52
C ASP A 9 -3.48 1.41 -3.60
N ARG A 10 -3.34 0.74 -4.75
CA ARG A 10 -4.27 0.91 -5.89
C ARG A 10 -5.69 0.54 -5.51
N ILE A 11 -5.86 -0.34 -4.51
CA ILE A 11 -7.14 -0.70 -3.94
C ILE A 11 -7.74 0.48 -3.15
N THR A 12 -6.94 1.14 -2.30
CA THR A 12 -7.37 2.35 -1.59
C THR A 12 -7.71 3.48 -2.56
N GLN A 13 -6.89 3.68 -3.61
CA GLN A 13 -7.16 4.64 -4.66
C GLN A 13 -8.48 4.34 -5.40
N LEU A 14 -8.74 3.06 -5.70
CA LEU A 14 -9.99 2.63 -6.33
C LEU A 14 -11.20 2.95 -5.44
N GLN A 15 -11.07 2.67 -4.15
CA GLN A 15 -12.13 2.91 -3.18
C GLN A 15 -12.51 4.39 -3.10
N ASP A 16 -11.52 5.27 -3.04
CA ASP A 16 -11.74 6.72 -3.01
C ASP A 16 -12.39 7.23 -4.30
N ASP A 17 -11.92 6.76 -5.47
CA ASP A 17 -12.48 7.18 -6.76
C ASP A 17 -13.93 6.68 -6.95
N ILE A 18 -14.29 5.49 -6.46
CA ILE A 18 -15.68 4.98 -6.48
C ILE A 18 -16.59 5.82 -5.58
N GLN A 19 -16.12 6.18 -4.39
CA GLN A 19 -16.88 7.05 -3.49
C GLN A 19 -17.13 8.42 -4.13
N LEU A 20 -16.12 8.98 -4.80
CA LEU A 20 -16.23 10.25 -5.50
C LEU A 20 -17.28 10.20 -6.64
N VAL A 21 -17.25 9.16 -7.48
CA VAL A 21 -18.25 8.95 -8.54
C VAL A 21 -19.68 8.84 -7.97
N THR A 22 -19.83 8.18 -6.82
CA THR A 22 -21.12 8.04 -6.14
C THR A 22 -21.65 9.38 -5.62
N ILE A 23 -20.78 10.20 -5.04
CA ILE A 23 -21.15 11.55 -4.59
C ILE A 23 -21.54 12.43 -5.77
N MET A 24 -20.74 12.44 -6.85
CA MET A 24 -21.01 13.26 -8.04
C MET A 24 -22.33 12.90 -8.72
N SER A 25 -22.63 11.60 -8.87
CA SER A 25 -23.91 11.15 -9.43
C SER A 25 -25.11 11.53 -8.55
N SER A 26 -24.96 11.43 -7.23
CA SER A 26 -25.96 11.88 -6.26
C SER A 26 -26.19 13.40 -6.33
N THR A 27 -25.12 14.19 -6.49
CA THR A 27 -25.21 15.64 -6.67
C THR A 27 -25.94 15.99 -7.97
N ILE A 28 -25.68 15.30 -9.08
CA ILE A 28 -26.39 15.52 -10.34
C ILE A 28 -27.88 15.16 -10.21
N ALA A 29 -28.20 14.02 -9.57
CA ALA A 29 -29.58 13.61 -9.32
C ALA A 29 -30.33 14.63 -8.43
N TYR A 30 -29.65 15.14 -7.40
CA TYR A 30 -30.18 16.20 -6.53
C TYR A 30 -30.40 17.53 -7.28
N LEU A 31 -29.43 17.98 -8.08
CA LEU A 31 -29.55 19.20 -8.88
C LEU A 31 -30.62 19.09 -9.96
N THR A 32 -30.87 17.89 -10.49
CA THR A 32 -31.91 17.66 -11.51
C THR A 32 -33.32 17.59 -10.91
N SER A 33 -33.44 17.07 -9.69
CA SER A 33 -34.73 16.93 -9.00
C SER A 33 -35.21 18.22 -8.31
N ARG A 34 -34.30 19.03 -7.74
CA ARG A 34 -34.66 20.24 -6.96
C ARG A 34 -34.55 21.57 -7.72
N ALA A 35 -33.81 21.66 -8.83
CA ALA A 35 -33.55 22.94 -9.51
C ALA A 35 -34.66 23.40 -10.49
N ASN A 36 -35.83 22.78 -10.51
CA ASN A 36 -36.89 23.07 -11.48
C ASN A 36 -37.91 24.13 -11.04
N PHE A 37 -37.69 24.87 -9.95
CA PHE A 37 -38.59 25.97 -9.56
C PHE A 37 -38.26 27.26 -10.31
N VAL A 38 -38.57 27.27 -11.62
CA VAL A 38 -38.70 28.52 -12.38
C VAL A 38 -40.04 29.15 -12.00
N GLN A 39 -40.04 30.36 -11.44
CA GLN A 39 -41.27 31.10 -11.16
C GLN A 39 -41.97 31.46 -12.48
N VAL A 40 -43.15 30.89 -12.72
CA VAL A 40 -43.95 31.10 -13.95
C VAL A 40 -44.66 32.46 -13.95
N GLN A 41 -44.67 33.20 -12.84
CA GLN A 41 -45.38 34.49 -12.75
C GLN A 41 -44.42 35.67 -12.71
N ARG A 42 -44.32 36.32 -13.86
CA ARG A 42 -43.61 37.58 -14.08
C ARG A 42 -44.34 38.69 -13.30
N ARG A 43 -43.75 39.15 -12.21
CA ARG A 43 -44.15 40.41 -11.56
C ARG A 43 -42.89 41.21 -11.32
N ASP A 44 -42.84 42.36 -11.99
CA ASP A 44 -41.67 43.20 -12.15
C ASP A 44 -41.14 43.70 -10.79
N THR A 45 -39.96 43.22 -10.41
CA THR A 45 -38.99 43.92 -9.55
C THR A 45 -37.58 43.49 -9.97
N ASP A 46 -36.59 44.37 -9.82
CA ASP A 46 -35.24 44.40 -10.40
C ASP A 46 -34.31 43.16 -10.20
N HIS A 47 -34.84 41.99 -9.86
CA HIS A 47 -34.13 40.72 -9.68
C HIS A 47 -33.95 39.89 -10.98
N GLU A 48 -34.58 40.27 -12.10
CA GLU A 48 -34.56 39.51 -13.38
C GLU A 48 -33.13 39.35 -13.96
N ALA A 49 -32.27 40.37 -13.80
CA ALA A 49 -30.91 40.35 -14.36
C ALA A 49 -29.95 39.40 -13.63
N ALA A 50 -30.10 39.24 -12.30
CA ALA A 50 -29.30 38.32 -11.50
C ALA A 50 -29.70 36.86 -11.75
N GLN A 51 -31.01 36.58 -11.79
CA GLN A 51 -31.54 35.23 -12.07
C GLN A 51 -31.23 34.77 -13.51
N SER A 52 -31.29 35.66 -14.51
CA SER A 52 -30.93 35.31 -15.90
C SER A 52 -29.46 34.90 -16.07
N ARG A 53 -28.53 35.54 -15.35
CA ARG A 53 -27.12 35.11 -15.35
C ARG A 53 -26.95 33.76 -14.68
N GLU A 54 -27.57 33.57 -13.52
CA GLU A 54 -27.47 32.34 -12.72
C GLU A 54 -28.02 31.11 -13.48
N VAL A 55 -29.12 31.26 -14.22
CA VAL A 55 -29.69 30.21 -15.09
C VAL A 55 -28.76 29.87 -16.27
N ARG A 56 -28.07 30.87 -16.84
CA ARG A 56 -27.14 30.66 -17.96
C ARG A 56 -25.88 29.88 -17.55
N TYR A 57 -25.32 30.20 -16.39
CA TYR A 57 -24.13 29.49 -15.86
C TYR A 57 -24.49 28.12 -15.28
N ALA A 58 -25.68 27.94 -14.70
CA ALA A 58 -26.13 26.65 -14.18
C ALA A 58 -26.18 25.55 -15.26
N GLY A 59 -26.59 25.88 -16.49
CA GLY A 59 -26.60 24.93 -17.60
C GLY A 59 -25.20 24.52 -18.07
N ALA A 60 -24.25 25.45 -18.08
CA ALA A 60 -22.85 25.18 -18.42
C ALA A 60 -22.16 24.33 -17.34
N ASN A 61 -22.32 24.71 -16.07
CA ASN A 61 -21.74 23.99 -14.93
C ASN A 61 -22.29 22.56 -14.80
N LYS A 62 -23.57 22.33 -15.13
CA LYS A 62 -24.15 20.98 -15.17
C LYS A 62 -23.50 20.10 -16.25
N LYS A 63 -23.24 20.67 -17.44
CA LYS A 63 -22.58 19.94 -18.53
C LYS A 63 -21.12 19.62 -18.20
N GLU A 64 -20.42 20.56 -17.57
CA GLU A 64 -19.06 20.36 -17.05
C GLU A 64 -19.03 19.23 -16.02
N LEU A 65 -19.93 19.27 -15.02
CA LEU A 65 -20.02 18.23 -13.98
C LEU A 65 -20.30 16.83 -14.54
N VAL A 66 -21.15 16.72 -15.56
CA VAL A 66 -21.41 15.44 -16.26
C VAL A 66 -20.18 14.98 -17.04
N THR A 67 -19.44 15.91 -17.66
CA THR A 67 -18.22 15.58 -18.40
C THR A 67 -17.13 15.07 -17.45
N ASP A 68 -16.96 15.73 -16.30
CA ASP A 68 -16.02 15.31 -15.25
C ASP A 68 -16.39 13.95 -14.68
N LEU A 69 -17.69 13.68 -14.47
CA LEU A 69 -18.16 12.37 -14.04
C LEU A 69 -17.79 11.27 -15.03
N ILE A 70 -17.94 11.51 -16.34
CA ILE A 70 -17.60 10.53 -17.38
C ILE A 70 -16.09 10.27 -17.39
N VAL A 71 -15.26 11.31 -17.26
CA VAL A 71 -13.80 11.16 -17.21
C VAL A 71 -13.40 10.34 -15.97
N LYS A 72 -13.99 10.64 -14.81
CA LYS A 72 -13.73 9.91 -13.57
C LYS A 72 -14.20 8.46 -13.62
N ALA A 73 -15.36 8.18 -14.21
CA ALA A 73 -15.83 6.82 -14.42
C ALA A 73 -14.88 5.99 -15.30
N LYS A 74 -14.31 6.61 -16.35
CA LYS A 74 -13.27 5.96 -17.18
C LYS A 74 -11.97 5.72 -16.43
N GLN A 75 -11.59 6.65 -15.54
CA GLN A 75 -10.41 6.46 -14.67
C GLN A 75 -10.62 5.27 -13.74
N VAL A 76 -11.80 5.13 -13.13
CA VAL A 76 -12.17 3.96 -12.32
C VAL A 76 -12.10 2.67 -13.16
N GLU A 77 -12.65 2.67 -14.37
CA GLU A 77 -12.60 1.50 -15.26
C GLU A 77 -11.16 1.09 -15.62
N TYR A 78 -10.29 2.07 -15.89
CA TYR A 78 -8.88 1.83 -16.11
C TYR A 78 -8.20 1.28 -14.85
N LEU A 79 -8.51 1.84 -13.68
CA LEU A 79 -7.93 1.42 -12.41
C LEU A 79 -8.30 -0.04 -12.10
N ILE A 80 -9.55 -0.43 -12.33
CA ILE A 80 -10.04 -1.82 -12.21
C ILE A 80 -9.25 -2.76 -13.12
N LYS A 81 -9.02 -2.38 -14.38
CA LYS A 81 -8.20 -3.18 -15.32
C LYS A 81 -6.72 -3.24 -14.95
N SER A 82 -6.24 -2.27 -14.17
CA SER A 82 -4.86 -2.20 -13.70
C SER A 82 -4.63 -2.86 -12.33
N LEU A 83 -5.69 -3.40 -11.71
CA LEU A 83 -5.55 -4.20 -10.50
C LEU A 83 -4.74 -5.45 -10.84
N PRO A 84 -3.69 -5.76 -10.05
CA PRO A 84 -3.00 -7.02 -10.20
C PRO A 84 -4.00 -8.16 -9.99
N GLU A 85 -3.91 -9.20 -10.83
CA GLU A 85 -4.70 -10.40 -10.62
C GLU A 85 -4.37 -10.98 -9.24
N PRO A 86 -5.38 -11.40 -8.45
CA PRO A 86 -5.13 -12.01 -7.16
C PRO A 86 -4.36 -13.31 -7.41
N GLU A 87 -3.09 -13.31 -7.01
CA GLU A 87 -2.29 -14.54 -7.01
C GLU A 87 -2.99 -15.54 -6.10
N PRO A 88 -3.14 -16.80 -6.52
CA PRO A 88 -3.80 -17.80 -5.69
C PRO A 88 -2.94 -18.00 -4.44
N GLU A 89 -3.49 -17.63 -3.27
CA GLU A 89 -2.82 -17.67 -1.97
C GLU A 89 -2.11 -19.00 -1.67
N LYS A 90 -2.60 -20.09 -2.27
CA LYS A 90 -2.02 -21.43 -2.16
C LYS A 90 -0.63 -21.56 -2.80
N GLN A 91 -0.40 -20.94 -3.96
CA GLN A 91 0.90 -21.03 -4.65
C GLN A 91 1.99 -20.29 -3.87
N ILE A 92 1.67 -19.11 -3.32
CA ILE A 92 2.61 -18.35 -2.49
C ILE A 92 2.98 -19.13 -1.24
N LEU A 93 1.99 -19.75 -0.59
CA LEU A 93 2.25 -20.55 0.61
C LEU A 93 3.14 -21.75 0.30
N ASP A 94 2.85 -22.48 -0.78
CA ASP A 94 3.65 -23.62 -1.21
C ASP A 94 5.07 -23.19 -1.57
N GLU A 95 5.24 -22.13 -2.35
CA GLU A 95 6.56 -21.56 -2.68
C GLU A 95 7.33 -21.10 -1.43
N MET A 96 6.65 -20.49 -0.46
CA MET A 96 7.25 -20.06 0.80
C MET A 96 7.67 -21.25 1.66
N THR A 97 6.92 -22.35 1.66
CA THR A 97 7.33 -23.59 2.36
C THR A 97 8.58 -24.19 1.73
N VAL A 98 8.63 -24.28 0.40
CA VAL A 98 9.80 -24.78 -0.33
C VAL A 98 11.03 -23.91 -0.09
N ALA A 99 10.90 -22.58 -0.22
CA ALA A 99 12.01 -21.65 0.03
C ALA A 99 12.52 -21.73 1.49
N ASN A 100 11.63 -21.91 2.47
CA ASN A 100 12.02 -22.08 3.86
C ASN A 100 12.76 -23.40 4.09
N GLU A 101 12.31 -24.49 3.48
CA GLU A 101 12.99 -25.79 3.54
C GLU A 101 14.39 -25.72 2.91
N GLU A 102 14.51 -25.12 1.73
CA GLU A 102 15.79 -24.90 1.06
C GLU A 102 16.72 -24.01 1.89
N TYR A 103 16.18 -22.95 2.52
CA TYR A 103 16.94 -22.09 3.42
C TYR A 103 17.49 -22.86 4.63
N ILE A 104 16.65 -23.69 5.27
CA ILE A 104 17.07 -24.52 6.41
C ILE A 104 18.17 -25.49 5.99
N GLN A 105 18.02 -26.13 4.83
CA GLN A 105 19.01 -27.07 4.29
C GLN A 105 20.32 -26.38 3.93
N ALA A 106 20.28 -25.18 3.34
CA ALA A 106 21.49 -24.42 2.99
C ALA A 106 22.26 -23.93 4.24
N VAL A 107 21.54 -23.56 5.30
CA VAL A 107 22.13 -23.02 6.52
C VAL A 107 22.65 -24.12 7.46
N ALA A 108 22.08 -25.33 7.42
CA ALA A 108 22.47 -26.43 8.32
C ALA A 108 23.97 -26.82 8.23
N PRO A 109 24.58 -26.99 7.04
CA PRO A 109 26.02 -27.26 6.92
C PRO A 109 26.88 -26.15 7.50
N SER A 110 26.53 -24.88 7.24
CA SER A 110 27.26 -23.73 7.78
C SER A 110 27.19 -23.69 9.30
N LYS A 111 26.02 -23.95 9.90
CA LYS A 111 25.86 -24.05 11.36
C LYS A 111 26.67 -25.20 11.96
N TYR A 112 26.69 -26.34 11.27
CA TYR A 112 27.46 -27.51 11.69
C TYR A 112 28.97 -27.24 11.69
N MET A 113 29.50 -26.66 10.60
CA MET A 113 30.91 -26.27 10.51
C MET A 113 31.28 -25.21 11.55
N HIS A 114 30.41 -24.20 11.74
CA HIS A 114 30.61 -23.19 12.78
C HIS A 114 30.66 -23.80 14.18
N ALA A 115 29.79 -24.77 14.49
CA ALA A 115 29.80 -25.49 15.75
C ALA A 115 31.09 -26.29 15.95
N GLN A 116 31.59 -26.96 14.90
CA GLN A 116 32.87 -27.68 14.96
C GLN A 116 34.05 -26.75 15.20
N ILE A 117 34.14 -25.63 14.45
CA ILE A 117 35.21 -24.64 14.64
C ILE A 117 35.17 -24.06 16.06
N THR A 118 33.98 -23.72 16.55
CA THR A 118 33.79 -23.20 17.91
C THR A 118 34.21 -24.24 18.96
N GLY A 119 33.90 -25.52 18.74
CA GLY A 119 34.29 -26.62 19.62
C GLY A 119 35.80 -26.81 19.68
N VAL A 120 36.48 -26.82 18.53
CA VAL A 120 37.95 -26.91 18.46
C VAL A 120 38.60 -25.71 19.14
N LEU A 121 38.12 -24.49 18.90
CA LEU A 121 38.65 -23.30 19.55
C LEU A 121 38.50 -23.38 21.07
N ARG A 122 37.34 -23.84 21.59
CA ARG A 122 37.14 -24.03 23.03
C ARG A 122 38.11 -25.05 23.63
N LEU A 123 38.30 -26.20 22.98
CA LEU A 123 39.26 -27.21 23.44
C LEU A 123 40.69 -26.66 23.45
N MET A 124 41.10 -25.94 22.41
CA MET A 124 42.42 -25.31 22.38
C MET A 124 42.59 -24.27 23.49
N PHE A 125 41.55 -23.48 23.79
CA PHE A 125 41.59 -22.52 24.90
C PHE A 125 41.65 -23.23 26.27
N GLU A 126 40.85 -24.27 26.49
CA GLU A 126 40.86 -25.07 27.74
C GLU A 126 42.19 -25.81 27.95
N GLU A 127 42.79 -26.35 26.88
CA GLU A 127 44.13 -26.97 26.90
C GLU A 127 45.23 -25.94 27.22
N THR A 128 45.14 -24.72 26.68
CA THR A 128 46.09 -23.65 27.04
C THR A 128 45.93 -23.17 28.47
N GLU A 129 44.70 -23.11 28.98
CA GLU A 129 44.41 -22.67 30.35
C GLU A 129 44.88 -23.70 31.38
N THR A 130 44.69 -24.99 31.09
CA THR A 130 45.21 -26.10 31.92
C THR A 130 46.73 -26.21 31.84
N ALA A 131 47.35 -26.07 30.66
CA ALA A 131 48.81 -26.07 30.50
C ALA A 131 49.50 -24.88 31.21
N LEU A 132 48.82 -23.72 31.31
CA LEU A 132 49.29 -22.57 32.08
C LEU A 132 49.12 -22.77 33.60
N ALA A 133 48.10 -23.54 34.03
CA ALA A 133 47.86 -23.87 35.43
C ALA A 133 48.79 -24.98 35.96
N GLU A 134 49.26 -25.90 35.11
CA GLU A 134 50.15 -27.00 35.50
C GLU A 134 51.64 -26.64 35.55
N LYS A 135 52.07 -25.46 35.05
CA LYS A 135 53.48 -25.05 35.16
C LYS A 135 53.81 -24.69 36.62
N PRO A 136 54.57 -25.50 37.37
CA PRO A 136 54.94 -25.13 38.74
C PRO A 136 55.82 -23.87 38.70
N PRO A 137 55.77 -23.02 39.74
CA PRO A 137 56.72 -21.91 39.85
C PRO A 137 58.12 -22.52 39.84
N SER A 138 58.91 -22.16 38.83
CA SER A 138 60.33 -22.51 38.79
C SER A 138 60.99 -21.91 40.03
N LEU A 139 61.19 -22.74 41.04
CA LEU A 139 62.02 -22.46 42.20
C LEU A 139 63.46 -22.29 41.70
N SER A 140 63.82 -21.06 41.31
CA SER A 140 65.22 -20.64 41.22
C SER A 140 65.69 -20.30 42.63
N GLY A 141 66.11 -21.32 43.36
CA GLY A 141 66.94 -21.16 44.54
C GLY A 141 68.41 -21.08 44.14
N ARG A 142 69.02 -19.91 44.29
CA ARG A 142 70.28 -19.63 45.00
C ARG A 142 70.70 -18.19 44.80
#